data_AF-A0A226NPQ6-F1
#
_entry.id   AF-A0A226NPQ6-F1
#
_cell.length_a   1.000
_cell.length_b   1.000
_cell.length_c   1.000
_cell.angle_alpha   90.00
_cell.angle_beta   90.00
_cell.angle_gamma   90.00
#
_symmetry.space_group_name_H-M   'P 1'
#
loop_
_entity.id
_entity.type
_entity.pdbx_description
1 polymer ?
#
loop_
_entity_poly.entity_id
_entity_poly.type
_entity_poly.pdbx_seq_one_letter_code
_entity_poly.pdbx_strand_id
1 'polypeptide(L)' 'MNSMDPGSTPPSCCVPTKLTPISILYIDAGNNVVYKQYEDMVVESCGCR' A
#
# COMPACT_ATOMS: atom_id res chain seq x y z
N MET A 1 -6.97 4.41 20.76
CA MET A 1 -6.25 5.69 20.79
C MET A 1 -7.07 6.70 21.57
N ASN A 2 -6.81 6.86 22.87
CA ASN A 2 -7.29 8.02 23.61
C ASN A 2 -6.09 8.53 24.40
N SER A 3 -5.49 9.63 23.94
CA SER A 3 -4.38 10.27 24.64
C SER A 3 -4.93 11.11 25.79
N MET A 4 -4.28 11.06 26.94
CA MET A 4 -4.56 11.96 28.06
C MET A 4 -4.11 13.41 27.76
N ASP A 5 -3.27 13.58 26.75
CA ASP A 5 -2.91 14.87 26.14
C ASP A 5 -3.14 14.80 24.62
N PRO A 6 -4.32 15.24 24.14
CA PRO A 6 -4.64 15.21 22.72
C PRO A 6 -3.72 16.09 21.85
N GLY A 7 -3.09 17.12 22.43
CA GLY A 7 -2.26 18.09 21.71
C GLY A 7 -0.84 17.60 21.40
N SER A 8 -0.35 16.59 22.13
CA SER A 8 0.97 15.98 21.89
C SER A 8 0.95 14.85 20.87
N THR A 9 -0.24 14.42 20.42
CA THR A 9 -0.41 13.33 19.45
C THR A 9 -0.51 13.89 18.03
N PRO A 10 0.26 13.36 17.06
CA PRO A 10 0.04 13.72 15.67
C PRO A 10 -1.40 13.37 15.24
N PRO A 11 -2.00 14.16 14.33
CA PRO A 11 -3.33 13.89 13.83
C PRO A 11 -3.37 12.53 13.14
N SER A 12 -4.52 11.85 13.22
CA SER A 12 -4.69 10.59 12.53
C SER A 12 -4.64 10.78 11.01
N CYS A 13 -3.98 9.84 10.33
CA CYS A 13 -3.84 9.87 8.88
C CYS A 13 -4.67 8.75 8.24
N CYS A 14 -5.32 9.05 7.12
CA CYS A 14 -5.95 8.04 6.28
C CYS A 14 -4.85 7.26 5.53
N VAL A 15 -4.62 6.02 5.93
CA VAL A 15 -3.60 5.15 5.33
C VAL A 15 -4.23 3.85 4.83
N PRO A 16 -3.66 3.20 3.80
CA PRO A 16 -4.12 1.89 3.37
C PRO A 16 -4.05 0.88 4.53
N THR A 17 -5.15 0.17 4.74
CA THR A 17 -5.25 -0.90 5.74
C THR A 17 -5.26 -2.29 5.11
N LYS A 18 -5.62 -2.38 3.83
CA LYS A 18 -5.58 -3.61 3.05
C LYS A 18 -5.10 -3.31 1.65
N LEU A 19 -4.07 -4.04 1.23
CA LEU A 19 -3.49 -3.97 -0.10
C LEU A 19 -3.53 -5.36 -0.74
N THR A 20 -3.66 -5.42 -2.07
CA THR A 20 -3.61 -6.66 -2.84
C THR A 20 -2.68 -6.59 -4.05
N PRO A 21 -2.18 -7.75 -4.52
CA PRO A 21 -1.20 -7.81 -5.60
C PRO A 21 -1.79 -7.57 -6.99
N ILE A 22 -0.93 -7.21 -7.95
CA ILE A 22 -1.20 -7.21 -9.39
C ILE A 22 -0.18 -8.07 -10.11
N SER A 23 -0.62 -8.84 -11.11
CA SER A 23 0.26 -9.57 -12.03
C SER A 23 0.49 -8.79 -13.31
N ILE A 24 1.75 -8.63 -13.70
CA ILE A 24 2.17 -7.93 -14.92
C ILE A 24 2.97 -8.88 -15.80
N LEU A 25 2.60 -8.92 -17.08
CA LEU A 25 3.36 -9.55 -18.15
C LEU A 25 3.96 -8.46 -19.05
N TYR A 26 5.27 -8.43 -19.21
CA TYR A 26 5.96 -7.41 -20.00
C TYR A 26 7.26 -7.94 -20.62
N ILE A 27 7.85 -7.18 -21.54
CA ILE A 27 9.16 -7.46 -22.11
C ILE A 27 10.18 -6.56 -21.43
N ASP A 28 11.25 -7.11 -20.87
CA ASP A 28 12.29 -6.35 -20.20
C ASP A 28 13.36 -5.79 -21.16
N ALA A 29 14.33 -5.04 -20.62
CA ALA A 29 15.41 -4.46 -21.42
C ALA A 29 16.36 -5.50 -22.06
N GLY A 30 16.31 -6.76 -21.62
CA GLY A 30 17.04 -7.88 -22.20
C GLY A 30 16.23 -8.65 -23.25
N ASN A 31 15.09 -8.11 -23.69
CA ASN A 31 14.14 -8.75 -24.60
C ASN A 31 13.55 -10.06 -24.05
N ASN A 32 13.51 -10.24 -22.73
CA ASN A 32 12.90 -11.42 -22.11
C ASN A 32 11.42 -11.17 -21.84
N VAL A 33 10.59 -12.19 -22.02
CA VAL A 33 9.20 -12.18 -21.56
C VAL A 33 9.18 -12.45 -20.07
N VAL A 34 8.72 -11.47 -19.28
CA VAL A 34 8.72 -11.53 -17.81
C VAL A 34 7.29 -11.46 -17.29
N TYR A 35 6.92 -12.47 -16.51
CA TYR A 35 5.73 -12.46 -15.67
C TYR A 35 6.15 -12.13 -14.24
N LYS A 36 5.54 -11.11 -13.64
CA LYS A 36 5.86 -10.69 -12.27
C LYS A 36 4.61 -10.30 -11.50
N GLN A 37 4.53 -10.79 -10.26
CA GLN A 37 3.51 -10.40 -9.31
C GLN A 37 4.09 -9.33 -8.39
N TYR A 38 3.43 -8.17 -8.35
CA TYR A 38 3.80 -7.04 -7.50
C TYR A 38 2.83 -6.98 -6.34
N GLU A 39 3.34 -7.30 -5.15
CA GLU A 39 2.60 -7.19 -3.89
C GLU A 39 2.32 -5.72 -3.55
N ASP A 40 1.28 -5.50 -2.75
CA ASP A 40 0.94 -4.20 -2.17
C ASP A 40 0.65 -3.07 -3.19
N MET A 41 0.16 -3.41 -4.39
CA MET A 41 -0.06 -2.45 -5.48
C MET A 41 -1.49 -1.88 -5.55
N VAL A 42 -2.51 -2.63 -5.12
CA VAL A 42 -3.92 -2.19 -5.13
C VAL A 42 -4.38 -1.88 -3.73
N VAL A 43 -4.93 -0.69 -3.50
CA VAL A 43 -5.59 -0.35 -2.23
C VAL A 43 -7.01 -0.91 -2.24
N GLU A 44 -7.31 -1.84 -1.34
CA GLU A 44 -8.67 -2.36 -1.15
C GLU A 44 -9.44 -1.59 -0.07
N SER A 45 -8.76 -1.09 0.96
CA SER A 45 -9.38 -0.31 2.02
C SER A 45 -8.40 0.62 2.70
N CYS A 46 -8.93 1.73 3.22
CA CYS A 46 -8.19 2.69 4.06
C CYS A 46 -8.79 2.77 5.46
N GLY A 47 -7.96 3.13 6.42
CA GLY A 47 -8.36 3.41 7.79
C GLY A 47 -7.55 4.54 8.40
N CYS A 48 -8.03 5.08 9.51
CA CYS A 48 -7.33 6.13 10.25
C CYS A 48 -6.31 5.48 11.20
N ARG A 49 -5.06 5.95 11.15
CA ARG A 49 -3.99 5.49 12.04
C ARG A 49 -3.37 6.65 12.81
#